data_AF-A0A1V4A0U5-F1
#
_entry.id   AF-A0A1V4A0U5-F1
#
_cell.length_a   1.000
_cell.length_b   1.000
_cell.length_c   1.000
_cell.angle_alpha   90.00
_cell.angle_beta   90.00
_cell.angle_gamma   90.00
#
_symmetry.space_group_name_H-M   'P 1'
#
loop_
_entity.id
_entity.type
_entity.pdbx_description
1 polymer ?
#
loop_
_entity_poly.entity_id
_entity_poly.type
_entity_poly.pdbx_seq_one_letter_code
_entity_poly.pdbx_strand_id
1 'polypeptide(L)' 'MAQLQSTLRSCYRQKVTVDGIFGAGTRKAVVNVQKRVGITADGVYGTATLNSIRWKHLKSGSFTCRNINNV' A
#
# COMPACT_ATOMS: atom_id res chain seq x y z
N MET A 1 -9.07 2.80 -5.41
CA MET A 1 -7.68 2.98 -5.89
C MET A 1 -6.89 4.06 -5.15
N ALA A 2 -7.49 5.19 -4.74
CA ALA A 2 -6.80 6.22 -3.94
C ALA A 2 -6.32 5.72 -2.55
N GLN A 3 -7.01 4.75 -1.95
CA GLN A 3 -6.65 4.19 -0.65
C GLN A 3 -5.31 3.42 -0.68
N LEU A 4 -5.02 2.70 -1.77
CA LEU A 4 -3.71 2.08 -1.97
C LEU A 4 -2.61 3.13 -2.01
N GLN A 5 -2.77 4.17 -2.84
CA GLN A 5 -1.77 5.23 -2.97
C GLN A 5 -1.54 5.99 -1.66
N SER A 6 -2.61 6.31 -0.94
CA SER A 6 -2.52 6.94 0.39
C SER A 6 -1.77 6.05 1.38
N THR A 7 -2.02 4.74 1.34
CA THR A 7 -1.31 3.75 2.17
C THR A 7 0.16 3.66 1.81
N LEU A 8 0.50 3.58 0.52
CA LEU A 8 1.89 3.55 0.04
C LEU A 8 2.64 4.82 0.47
N ARG A 9 2.00 5.98 0.40
CA ARG A 9 2.58 7.27 0.80
C ARG A 9 2.74 7.38 2.32
N SER A 10 1.71 7.10 3.11
CA SER A 10 1.75 7.27 4.58
C SER A 10 2.49 6.15 5.30
N CYS A 11 2.24 4.88 4.97
CA CYS A 11 2.79 3.73 5.68
C CYS A 11 4.16 3.29 5.17
N TYR A 12 4.43 3.50 3.87
CA TYR A 12 5.66 3.03 3.22
C TYR A 12 6.53 4.17 2.66
N ARG A 13 6.16 5.43 2.91
CA ARG A 13 6.87 6.64 2.46
C ARG A 13 7.20 6.62 0.96
N GLN A 14 6.32 6.03 0.14
CA GLN A 14 6.47 6.01 -1.31
C GLN A 14 6.10 7.37 -1.91
N LYS A 15 6.87 7.80 -2.92
CA LYS A 15 6.59 8.99 -3.72
C LYS A 15 5.58 8.63 -4.81
N VAL A 16 4.29 8.63 -4.44
CA VAL A 16 3.18 8.38 -5.37
C VAL A 16 2.18 9.52 -5.27
N THR A 17 1.59 9.87 -6.41
CA THR A 17 0.43 10.76 -6.45
C THR A 17 -0.80 9.99 -5.98
N VAL A 18 -1.62 10.61 -5.11
CA VAL A 18 -2.89 10.02 -4.64
C VAL A 18 -4.00 10.57 -5.51
N ASP A 19 -4.01 10.16 -6.77
CA ASP A 19 -4.96 10.58 -7.82
C ASP A 19 -6.05 9.54 -8.09
N GLY A 20 -5.96 8.36 -7.47
CA GLY A 20 -6.84 7.22 -7.74
C GLY A 20 -6.50 6.45 -9.02
N ILE A 21 -5.43 6.81 -9.73
CA ILE A 21 -5.06 6.25 -11.03
C ILE A 21 -3.89 5.26 -10.87
N PHE A 22 -4.07 4.05 -11.39
CA PHE A 22 -3.01 3.05 -11.41
C PHE A 22 -2.03 3.29 -12.58
N GLY A 23 -1.18 4.30 -12.46
CA GLY A 23 -0.12 4.59 -13.42
C GLY A 23 1.20 3.89 -13.13
N ALA A 24 2.22 4.14 -13.97
CA ALA A 24 3.56 3.60 -13.81
C ALA A 24 4.21 3.95 -12.45
N GLY A 25 3.91 5.13 -11.90
CA GLY A 25 4.38 5.55 -10.57
C GLY A 25 3.79 4.69 -9.45
N THR A 26 2.46 4.47 -9.49
CA THR A 26 1.76 3.59 -8.54
C THR A 26 2.28 2.16 -8.65
N ARG A 27 2.46 1.64 -9.87
CA ARG A 27 3.02 0.30 -10.11
C ARG A 27 4.41 0.14 -9.50
N LYS A 28 5.33 1.09 -9.74
CA LYS A 28 6.67 1.07 -9.13
C LYS A 28 6.63 1.05 -7.61
N ALA A 29 5.72 1.82 -7.01
CA ALA A 29 5.55 1.83 -5.57
C ALA A 29 4.97 0.53 -5.01
N VAL A 30 4.03 -0.11 -5.73
CA VAL A 30 3.53 -1.44 -5.39
C VAL A 30 4.67 -2.46 -5.42
N VAL A 31 5.46 -2.51 -6.49
CA VAL A 31 6.65 -3.40 -6.60
C VAL A 31 7.59 -3.20 -5.41
N ASN A 32 7.91 -1.94 -5.07
CA ASN A 32 8.80 -1.65 -3.95
C ASN A 32 8.25 -2.13 -2.60
N VAL A 33 6.94 -2.01 -2.39
CA VAL A 33 6.30 -2.47 -1.17
C VAL A 33 6.20 -3.99 -1.12
N GLN A 34 5.86 -4.63 -2.23
CA GLN A 34 5.86 -6.09 -2.36
C GLN A 34 7.24 -6.69 -2.01
N LYS A 35 8.32 -6.08 -2.53
CA LYS A 35 9.69 -6.46 -2.16
C LYS A 35 9.98 -6.30 -0.67
N ARG A 36 9.47 -5.22 -0.04
CA ARG A 36 9.67 -4.97 1.40
C ARG A 36 8.92 -5.95 2.29
N VAL A 37 7.72 -6.38 1.88
CA VAL A 37 6.91 -7.32 2.66
C VAL A 37 7.22 -8.78 2.32
N GLY A 38 8.15 -9.03 1.39
CA GLY A 38 8.64 -10.38 1.08
C GLY A 38 7.71 -11.22 0.20
N ILE A 39 6.87 -10.59 -0.62
CA ILE A 39 6.01 -11.29 -1.58
C ILE A 39 6.44 -11.05 -3.03
N THR A 40 5.83 -11.78 -3.95
CA THR A 40 6.03 -11.61 -5.40
C THR A 40 5.81 -10.16 -5.81
N ALA A 41 6.86 -9.54 -6.35
CA ALA A 41 6.86 -8.14 -6.76
C ALA A 41 6.44 -7.96 -8.23
N ASP A 42 5.24 -8.43 -8.56
CA ASP A 42 4.63 -8.37 -9.89
C ASP A 42 4.16 -6.94 -10.28
N GLY A 43 4.07 -6.06 -9.29
CA GLY A 43 3.51 -4.71 -9.44
C GLY A 43 2.00 -4.72 -9.63
N VAL A 44 1.33 -5.82 -9.32
CA VAL A 44 -0.12 -5.99 -9.39
C VAL A 44 -0.69 -5.85 -7.99
N TYR A 45 -1.73 -5.03 -7.89
CA TYR A 45 -2.48 -4.91 -6.65
C TYR A 45 -3.54 -6.01 -6.59
N GLY A 46 -3.16 -7.17 -6.04
CA GLY A 46 -4.04 -8.32 -5.78
C GLY A 46 -4.21 -8.63 -4.29
N THR A 47 -4.97 -9.68 -3.98
CA THR A 47 -5.22 -10.17 -2.61
C THR A 47 -3.94 -10.49 -1.83
N ALA A 48 -2.91 -11.05 -2.49
CA ALA A 48 -1.62 -11.30 -1.85
C ALA A 48 -0.96 -10.01 -1.33
N THR A 49 -0.96 -8.95 -2.15
CA THR A 49 -0.49 -7.62 -1.75
C THR A 49 -1.38 -7.05 -0.66
N LEU A 50 -2.70 -7.16 -0.81
CA LEU A 50 -3.69 -6.67 0.15
C LEU A 50 -3.49 -7.27 1.54
N ASN A 51 -3.19 -8.55 1.61
CA ASN A 51 -2.98 -9.29 2.84
C ASN A 51 -1.60 -9.05 3.46
N SER A 52 -0.58 -8.80 2.64
CA SER A 52 0.79 -8.69 3.16
C SER A 52 1.16 -7.27 3.59
N ILE A 53 0.50 -6.25 3.04
CA ILE A 53 0.82 -4.85 3.38
C ILE A 53 0.04 -4.34 4.59
N ARG A 54 0.60 -3.30 5.22
CA ARG A 54 -0.04 -2.53 6.28
C ARG A 54 -0.92 -1.46 5.66
N TRP A 55 -2.19 -1.46 6.04
CA TRP A 55 -3.18 -0.48 5.63
C TRP A 55 -3.23 0.69 6.59
N LYS A 56 -3.56 1.86 6.04
CA LYS A 56 -3.87 3.04 6.84
C LYS A 56 -5.24 2.84 7.50
N HIS A 57 -5.25 2.53 8.80
CA HIS A 57 -6.43 2.46 9.64
C HIS A 57 -6.68 3.81 10.30
N LEU A 58 -7.81 4.44 10.00
CA LEU A 58 -8.27 5.65 10.66
C LEU A 58 -9.05 5.25 11.92
N LYS A 59 -8.57 5.66 13.10
CA LYS A 59 -9.27 5.46 14.38
C LYS A 59 -9.28 6.80 15.13
N SER A 60 -10.48 7.33 15.41
CA SER A 60 -10.78 8.59 16.13
C SER A 60 -9.60 9.57 16.24
N GLY A 61 -9.36 10.37 15.18
CA GLY A 61 -8.36 11.44 15.16
C GLY A 61 -6.91 11.03 14.84
N SER A 62 -6.58 9.73 14.76
CA SER A 62 -5.24 9.25 14.41
C SER A 62 -5.27 8.18 13.32
N PHE A 63 -4.22 8.12 12.51
CA PHE A 63 -4.04 7.03 11.54
C PHE A 63 -2.89 6.12 11.99
N THR A 64 -3.11 4.82 11.89
CA THR A 64 -2.09 3.81 12.19
C THR A 64 -1.92 2.87 10.99
N CYS A 65 -0.74 2.31 10.83
CA CYS A 65 -0.44 1.37 9.76
C CYS A 65 -0.48 -0.06 10.32
N ARG A 66 -1.58 -0.79 10.05
CA ARG A 66 -1.80 -2.16 10.55
C ARG A 66 -2.05 -3.13 9.40
N ASN A 67 -1.52 -4.35 9.48
CA ASN A 67 -1.78 -5.42 8.51
C ASN A 67 -3.13 -6.08 8.84
N ILE A 68 -3.95 -6.39 7.83
CA ILE A 68 -5.29 -6.97 8.03
C ILE A 68 -5.26 -8.40 8.61
N ASN A 69 -4.18 -9.14 8.38
CA ASN A 69 -3.99 -10.52 8.86
C ASN A 69 -3.41 -10.58 10.28
N ASN A 70 -3.18 -9.42 10.91
CA ASN A 70 -2.78 -9.32 12.31
C ASN A 70 -3.94 -8.76 13.14
N VAL A 71 -5.07 -9.50 13.11
CA VAL A 71 -6.28 -9.24 13.92
C VAL A 71 -6.10 -9.77 15.33
#